data_AF-A0A448WST2-F1
#
_entry.id   AF-A0A448WST2-F1
#
_cell.length_a   1.000
_cell.length_b   1.000
_cell.length_c   1.000
_cell.angle_alpha   90.00
_cell.angle_beta   90.00
_cell.angle_gamma   90.00
#
_symmetry.space_group_name_H-M   'P 1'
#
loop_
_entity.id
_entity.type
_entity.pdbx_description
1 polymer ?
#
loop_
_entity_poly.entity_id
_entity_poly.type
_entity_poly.pdbx_seq_one_letter_code
_entity_poly.pdbx_strand_id
1 'polypeptide(L)'
;MPHLIVSIHSVGSRIMVCDIQESVHWIRYHVRSENQLVVFADDSCPRWVTALAVLDPATLALADKFGNITILRLPPNVSDDVEEDPSGNRALWDRGFLGGASQKAETISHFFIGEMITSLVKATLIPGGSEGLVYTTLSGGLGILVPFASRESYDFFQHLELHMRTENIPLVGRDHLHYRSYYYPCKVISILIRLRLNHVTRYIERF
;
A
#
# COMPACT_ATOMS: atom_id res chain seq x y z
N MET A 1 5.73 7.55 18.61
CA MET A 1 4.75 8.53 18.08
C MET A 1 5.21 8.99 16.71
N PRO A 2 4.29 9.24 15.76
CA PRO A 2 4.61 9.68 14.40
C PRO A 2 5.43 10.98 14.42
N HIS A 3 6.42 11.08 13.52
CA HIS A 3 7.28 12.25 13.36
C HIS A 3 6.53 13.44 12.74
N LEU A 4 5.75 13.19 11.69
CA LEU A 4 4.95 14.20 11.00
C LEU A 4 3.82 13.52 10.25
N ILE A 5 2.59 13.91 10.58
CA ILE A 5 1.39 13.38 9.92
C ILE A 5 1.29 13.98 8.50
N VAL A 6 1.23 13.10 7.49
CA VAL A 6 1.10 13.49 6.07
C VAL A 6 -0.29 13.23 5.50
N SER A 7 -1.05 12.30 6.09
CA SER A 7 -2.43 12.04 5.69
C SER A 7 -3.24 11.42 6.82
N ILE A 8 -4.54 11.68 6.85
CA ILE A 8 -5.49 11.10 7.79
C ILE A 8 -6.73 10.68 7.03
N HIS A 9 -7.15 9.42 7.20
CA HIS A 9 -8.39 8.89 6.65
C HIS A 9 -9.18 8.19 7.75
N SER A 10 -10.51 8.28 7.71
CA SER A 10 -11.38 7.62 8.68
C SER A 10 -12.38 6.70 7.99
N VAL A 11 -12.53 5.49 8.51
CA VAL A 11 -13.57 4.54 8.09
C VAL A 11 -14.32 4.08 9.33
N GLY A 12 -15.56 4.55 9.48
CA GLY A 12 -16.35 4.32 10.68
C GLY A 12 -15.63 4.87 11.91
N SER A 13 -15.15 3.97 12.76
CA SER A 13 -14.56 4.28 14.05
C SER A 13 -13.04 4.03 14.13
N ARG A 14 -12.46 3.61 12.99
CA ARG A 14 -11.03 3.48 12.72
C ARG A 14 -10.52 4.72 12.01
N ILE A 15 -9.35 5.17 12.44
CA ILE A 15 -8.63 6.31 11.85
C ILE A 15 -7.26 5.78 11.41
N MET A 16 -6.92 5.97 10.14
CA MET A 16 -5.63 5.61 9.57
C MET A 16 -4.82 6.89 9.42
N VAL A 17 -3.68 6.95 10.11
CA VAL A 17 -2.79 8.10 10.12
C VAL A 17 -1.49 7.72 9.46
N CYS A 18 -1.17 8.38 8.36
CA CYS A 18 0.12 8.22 7.69
C CYS A 18 1.16 9.15 8.29
N ASP A 19 2.32 8.59 8.60
CA ASP A 19 3.51 9.34 8.96
C ASP A 19 4.42 9.56 7.76
N ILE A 20 5.23 10.62 7.81
CA ILE A 20 6.20 10.93 6.76
C ILE A 20 7.31 9.87 6.61
N GLN A 21 7.55 9.03 7.62
CA GLN A 21 8.63 8.05 7.65
C GLN A 21 8.20 6.69 8.20
N GLU A 22 7.30 6.66 9.19
CA GLU A 22 6.88 5.43 9.89
C GLU A 22 5.64 4.77 9.25
N SER A 23 5.40 4.97 7.96
CA SER A 23 4.31 4.35 7.21
C SER A 23 2.92 4.76 7.73
N VAL A 24 2.12 3.82 8.23
CA VAL A 24 0.73 4.05 8.66
C VAL A 24 0.46 3.44 10.03
N HIS A 25 -0.32 4.16 10.83
CA HIS A 25 -0.83 3.74 12.12
C HIS A 25 -2.35 3.66 12.07
N TRP A 26 -2.90 2.57 12.59
CA TRP A 26 -4.34 2.42 12.82
C TRP A 26 -4.67 2.82 14.25
N ILE A 27 -5.60 3.76 14.36
CA ILE A 27 -6.03 4.39 15.59
C ILE A 27 -7.51 4.12 15.79
N ARG A 28 -7.88 3.78 17.01
CA ARG A 28 -9.27 3.63 17.45
C ARG A 28 -9.67 4.83 18.29
N TYR A 29 -10.81 5.43 17.95
CA TYR A 29 -11.42 6.49 18.77
C TYR A 29 -12.46 5.92 19.74
N HIS A 30 -12.19 6.01 21.04
CA HIS A 30 -13.06 5.51 22.10
C HIS A 30 -14.02 6.61 22.59
N VAL A 31 -15.25 6.61 22.04
CA VAL A 31 -16.27 7.62 22.34
C VAL A 31 -16.83 7.50 23.77
N ARG A 32 -16.89 6.28 24.33
CA ARG A 32 -17.60 5.99 25.59
C ARG A 32 -16.72 6.08 26.84
N SER A 33 -15.40 6.04 26.68
CA SER A 33 -14.43 6.00 27.77
C SER A 33 -13.33 7.04 27.51
N GLU A 34 -13.64 8.32 27.70
CA GLU A 34 -12.63 9.41 27.85
C GLU A 34 -12.11 10.12 26.58
N ASN A 35 -12.78 10.01 25.41
CA ASN A 35 -12.36 10.67 24.17
C ASN A 35 -10.89 10.36 23.76
N GLN A 36 -10.46 9.12 24.01
CA GLN A 36 -9.09 8.70 23.79
C GLN A 36 -8.87 8.17 22.35
N LEU A 37 -7.69 8.48 21.81
CA LEU A 37 -7.17 7.90 20.58
C LEU A 37 -6.10 6.87 20.94
N VAL A 38 -6.33 5.60 20.59
CA VAL A 38 -5.39 4.51 20.88
C VAL A 38 -4.86 3.92 19.59
N VAL A 39 -3.54 3.86 19.44
CA VAL A 39 -2.89 3.16 18.33
C VAL A 39 -2.94 1.66 18.63
N PHE A 40 -3.71 0.90 17.85
CA PHE A 40 -3.85 -0.55 18.08
C PHE A 40 -3.06 -1.40 17.08
N ALA A 41 -2.69 -0.83 15.93
CA ALA A 41 -1.86 -1.49 14.93
C ALA A 41 -1.03 -0.49 14.10
N ASP A 42 0.07 -0.97 13.53
CA ASP A 42 0.98 -0.21 12.66
C ASP A 42 1.65 -1.11 11.61
N ASP A 43 2.33 -0.50 10.64
CA ASP A 43 3.17 -1.24 9.69
C ASP A 43 4.46 -1.74 10.38
N SER A 44 5.05 -2.80 9.82
CA SER A 44 6.33 -3.37 10.26
C SER A 44 7.54 -2.73 9.59
N CYS A 45 7.34 -2.00 8.49
CA CYS A 45 8.41 -1.39 7.69
C CYS A 45 8.20 0.12 7.57
N PRO A 46 9.27 0.92 7.66
CA PRO A 46 9.19 2.36 7.45
C PRO A 46 8.89 2.67 5.97
N ARG A 47 7.95 3.59 5.73
CA ARG A 47 7.58 4.04 4.37
C ARG A 47 7.40 5.54 4.39
N TRP A 48 8.02 6.19 3.40
CA TRP A 48 7.95 7.65 3.27
C TRP A 48 6.71 8.05 2.49
N VAL A 49 5.55 7.95 3.14
CA VAL A 49 4.24 8.01 2.48
C VAL A 49 4.03 9.34 1.78
N THR A 50 3.59 9.28 0.52
CA THR A 50 3.17 10.45 -0.28
C THR A 50 1.69 10.45 -0.60
N ALA A 51 1.08 9.27 -0.75
CA ALA A 51 -0.35 9.13 -0.97
C ALA A 51 -0.90 7.86 -0.34
N LEU A 52 -2.17 7.91 0.08
CA LEU A 52 -2.93 6.78 0.61
C LEU A 52 -4.23 6.62 -0.17
N ALA A 53 -4.62 5.38 -0.42
CA ALA A 53 -5.98 5.04 -0.84
C ALA A 53 -6.54 3.94 0.07
N VAL A 54 -7.72 4.19 0.64
CA VAL A 54 -8.47 3.17 1.39
C VAL A 54 -9.13 2.23 0.38
N LEU A 55 -8.77 0.94 0.42
CA LEU A 55 -9.36 -0.06 -0.49
C LEU A 55 -10.61 -0.68 0.12
N ASP A 56 -10.52 -1.04 1.41
CA ASP A 56 -11.58 -1.56 2.27
C ASP A 56 -11.24 -1.22 3.75
N PRO A 57 -12.12 -1.51 4.74
CA PRO A 57 -11.90 -1.15 6.15
C PRO A 57 -10.66 -1.77 6.83
N ALA A 58 -10.02 -2.76 6.22
CA ALA A 58 -8.83 -3.42 6.74
C ALA A 58 -7.60 -3.28 5.81
N THR A 59 -7.80 -2.80 4.58
CA THR A 59 -6.78 -2.81 3.53
C THR A 59 -6.55 -1.42 2.96
N LEU A 60 -5.29 -1.00 2.97
CA LEU A 60 -4.83 0.29 2.47
C LEU A 60 -3.82 0.08 1.35
N ALA A 61 -3.86 0.96 0.36
CA ALA A 61 -2.75 1.14 -0.55
C ALA A 61 -1.98 2.40 -0.17
N LEU A 62 -0.66 2.27 -0.08
CA LEU A 62 0.28 3.34 0.21
C LEU A 62 1.20 3.53 -0.98
N ALA A 63 1.50 4.78 -1.26
CA ALA A 63 2.58 5.17 -2.16
C ALA A 63 3.66 5.91 -1.38
N ASP A 64 4.92 5.78 -1.78
CA ASP A 64 6.03 6.48 -1.13
C ASP A 64 6.84 7.39 -2.06
N LYS A 65 7.67 8.23 -1.44
CA LYS A 65 8.52 9.23 -2.13
C LYS A 65 9.53 8.60 -3.09
N PHE A 66 9.82 7.32 -2.90
CA PHE A 66 10.80 6.61 -3.72
C PHE A 66 10.16 5.91 -4.91
N GLY A 67 8.84 5.91 -5.02
CA GLY A 67 8.11 5.36 -6.16
C GLY A 67 7.68 3.91 -5.97
N ASN A 68 7.48 3.48 -4.72
CA ASN A 68 6.84 2.20 -4.42
C ASN A 68 5.34 2.37 -4.24
N ILE A 69 4.57 1.34 -4.63
CA ILE A 69 3.20 1.11 -4.17
C ILE A 69 3.20 -0.13 -3.29
N THR A 70 2.58 -0.03 -2.12
CA THR A 70 2.42 -1.13 -1.17
C THR A 70 0.94 -1.28 -0.80
N ILE A 71 0.44 -2.52 -0.78
CA ILE A 71 -0.86 -2.83 -0.20
C ILE A 71 -0.63 -3.48 1.16
N LEU A 72 -1.15 -2.83 2.21
CA LEU A 72 -1.13 -3.31 3.58
C LEU A 72 -2.52 -3.77 3.98
N ARG A 73 -2.59 -4.87 4.73
CA ARG A 73 -3.84 -5.38 5.30
C ARG A 73 -3.68 -5.71 6.77
N LEU A 74 -4.65 -5.31 7.58
CA LEU A 74 -4.76 -5.78 8.95
C LEU A 74 -5.13 -7.27 8.97
N PRO A 75 -4.49 -8.10 9.82
CA PRO A 75 -4.89 -9.48 10.03
C PRO A 75 -6.37 -9.61 10.43
N PRO A 76 -7.05 -10.71 10.07
CA PRO A 76 -8.49 -10.87 10.34
C PRO A 76 -8.83 -10.96 11.83
N ASN A 77 -7.86 -11.30 12.67
CA ASN A 77 -7.97 -11.45 14.12
C ASN A 77 -7.48 -10.22 14.90
N VAL A 78 -7.34 -9.06 14.23
CA VAL A 78 -6.96 -7.81 14.89
C VAL A 78 -8.05 -7.38 15.89
N SER A 79 -7.64 -6.99 17.09
CA SER A 79 -8.52 -6.39 18.10
C SER A 79 -8.38 -4.87 18.06
N ASP A 80 -9.50 -4.19 17.89
CA ASP A 80 -9.56 -2.72 17.91
C ASP A 80 -9.73 -2.16 19.33
N ASP A 81 -10.26 -2.98 20.25
CA ASP A 81 -10.58 -2.59 21.64
C ASP A 81 -9.36 -2.82 22.54
N VAL A 82 -8.26 -2.15 22.19
CA VAL A 82 -7.06 -2.12 23.03
C VAL A 82 -7.24 -1.02 24.07
N GLU A 83 -7.36 -1.40 25.34
CA GLU A 83 -7.39 -0.46 26.46
C GLU A 83 -5.95 -0.13 26.90
N GLU A 84 -5.54 1.12 26.71
CA GLU A 84 -4.32 1.65 27.34
C GLU A 84 -4.63 1.93 28.82
N ASP A 85 -3.91 1.30 29.74
CA ASP A 85 -4.04 1.54 31.19
C ASP A 85 -3.58 2.98 31.54
N PRO A 86 -4.48 3.87 31.98
CA PRO A 86 -4.15 5.27 32.28
C PRO A 86 -3.17 5.42 33.44
N SER A 87 -3.01 4.37 34.28
CA SER A 87 -2.11 4.36 35.44
C SER A 87 -0.66 4.06 35.10
N GLY A 88 -0.36 3.65 33.85
CA GLY A 88 1.00 3.33 33.41
C GLY A 88 1.58 2.02 33.99
N ASN A 89 0.83 1.28 34.82
CA ASN A 89 1.32 0.04 35.44
C ASN A 89 1.47 -1.11 34.43
N ARG A 90 0.62 -1.17 33.39
CA ARG A 90 0.81 -2.11 32.26
C ARG A 90 1.92 -1.71 31.28
N ALA A 91 2.31 -0.44 31.22
CA ALA A 91 3.28 0.08 30.23
C ALA A 91 4.71 -0.49 30.39
N LEU A 92 5.04 -1.05 31.56
CA LEU A 92 6.34 -1.71 31.79
C LEU A 92 6.45 -3.09 31.11
N TRP A 93 5.32 -3.76 30.87
CA TRP A 93 5.26 -5.11 30.28
C TRP A 93 4.73 -5.11 28.85
N ASP A 94 3.97 -4.08 28.47
CA ASP A 94 3.45 -3.89 27.11
C ASP A 94 4.49 -3.19 26.23
N ARG A 95 5.70 -3.78 26.15
CA ARG A 95 6.66 -3.39 25.11
C ARG A 95 6.07 -3.84 23.79
N GLY A 96 5.33 -2.94 23.14
CA GLY A 96 4.70 -3.21 21.86
C GLY A 96 5.71 -3.75 20.85
N PHE A 97 5.22 -4.54 19.90
CA PHE A 97 6.07 -5.32 19.02
C PHE A 97 6.91 -4.38 18.15
N LEU A 98 8.21 -4.67 18.02
CA LEU A 98 9.18 -3.84 17.26
C LEU A 98 9.24 -2.35 17.72
N GLY A 99 8.92 -2.05 18.97
CA GLY A 99 8.93 -0.67 19.48
C GLY A 99 7.77 0.20 19.00
N GLY A 100 6.73 -0.41 18.42
CA GLY A 100 5.49 0.22 17.98
C GLY A 100 4.26 -0.46 18.59
N ALA A 101 3.16 -0.54 17.85
CA ALA A 101 1.94 -1.22 18.34
C ALA A 101 2.14 -2.74 18.48
N SER A 102 1.31 -3.40 19.29
CA SER A 102 1.36 -4.85 19.51
C SER A 102 0.94 -5.67 18.28
N GLN A 103 0.10 -5.11 17.42
CA GLN A 103 -0.42 -5.77 16.22
C GLN A 103 0.17 -5.12 14.97
N LYS A 104 0.66 -5.94 14.03
CA LYS A 104 1.27 -5.45 12.78
C LYS A 104 0.39 -5.75 11.58
N ALA A 105 0.33 -4.80 10.65
CA ALA A 105 -0.25 -5.03 9.34
C ALA A 105 0.67 -5.89 8.47
N GLU A 106 0.06 -6.68 7.60
CA GLU A 106 0.75 -7.54 6.64
C GLU A 106 0.89 -6.83 5.29
N THR A 107 2.09 -6.91 4.70
CA THR A 107 2.30 -6.47 3.31
C THR A 107 1.79 -7.56 2.36
N ILE A 108 0.64 -7.29 1.75
CA ILE A 108 -0.03 -8.17 0.77
C ILE A 108 0.60 -8.02 -0.61
N SER A 109 0.92 -6.79 -0.99
CA SER A 109 1.50 -6.48 -2.30
C SER A 109 2.53 -5.38 -2.18
N HIS A 110 3.58 -5.46 -2.98
CA HIS A 110 4.60 -4.44 -3.13
C HIS A 110 5.09 -4.41 -4.57
N PHE A 111 5.19 -3.22 -5.13
CA PHE A 111 5.66 -3.02 -6.50
C PHE A 111 6.39 -1.67 -6.67
N PHE A 112 7.58 -1.71 -7.26
CA PHE A 112 8.33 -0.51 -7.62
C PHE A 112 7.93 0.01 -9.00
N ILE A 113 7.41 1.24 -9.03
CA ILE A 113 7.03 1.95 -10.26
C ILE A 113 8.25 2.60 -10.93
N GLY A 114 9.19 3.10 -10.13
CA GLY A 114 10.37 3.82 -10.63
C GLY A 114 10.25 5.35 -10.64
N GLU A 115 9.09 5.88 -10.27
CA GLU A 115 8.83 7.32 -10.19
C GLU A 115 8.03 7.63 -8.94
N MET A 116 8.29 8.79 -8.33
CA MET A 116 7.52 9.26 -7.18
C MET A 116 6.05 9.40 -7.53
N ILE A 117 5.20 8.82 -6.71
CA ILE A 117 3.75 8.85 -6.89
C ILE A 117 3.18 10.02 -6.09
N THR A 118 2.33 10.81 -6.73
CA THR A 118 1.77 12.04 -6.19
C THR A 118 0.32 11.91 -5.76
N SER A 119 -0.43 10.97 -6.36
CA SER A 119 -1.80 10.67 -5.94
C SER A 119 -2.12 9.21 -6.15
N LEU A 120 -3.02 8.68 -5.32
CA LEU A 120 -3.48 7.30 -5.36
C LEU A 120 -4.98 7.27 -5.05
N VAL A 121 -5.79 6.70 -5.94
CA VAL A 121 -7.26 6.71 -5.83
C VAL A 121 -7.84 5.39 -6.31
N LYS A 122 -8.72 4.77 -5.51
CA LYS A 122 -9.55 3.66 -5.97
C LYS A 122 -10.71 4.22 -6.79
N ALA A 123 -10.82 3.82 -8.06
CA ALA A 123 -11.84 4.34 -8.97
C ALA A 123 -12.26 3.33 -10.03
N THR A 124 -13.47 3.54 -10.55
CA THR A 124 -14.00 2.85 -11.74
C THR A 124 -13.90 3.80 -12.93
N LEU A 125 -13.07 3.47 -13.93
CA LEU A 125 -12.79 4.37 -15.06
C LEU A 125 -13.87 4.37 -16.15
N ILE A 126 -14.64 3.29 -16.26
CA ILE A 126 -15.71 3.14 -17.25
C ILE A 126 -16.99 2.71 -16.54
N PRO A 127 -18.18 3.24 -16.92
CA PRO A 127 -19.44 2.77 -16.35
C PRO A 127 -19.57 1.24 -16.50
N GLY A 128 -19.85 0.55 -15.40
CA GLY A 128 -19.95 -0.92 -15.36
C GLY A 128 -18.60 -1.67 -15.38
N GLY A 129 -17.47 -0.97 -15.37
CA GLY A 129 -16.14 -1.57 -15.29
C GLY A 129 -15.77 -2.04 -13.88
N SER A 130 -14.68 -2.81 -13.80
CA SER A 130 -14.05 -3.18 -12.53
C SER A 130 -13.35 -1.98 -11.88
N GLU A 131 -13.36 -1.94 -10.55
CA GLU A 131 -12.55 -1.01 -9.78
C GLU A 131 -11.05 -1.27 -10.03
N GLY A 132 -10.26 -0.20 -10.10
CA GLY A 132 -8.82 -0.28 -10.09
C GLY A 132 -8.21 0.85 -9.27
N LEU A 133 -6.94 0.69 -8.95
CA LEU A 133 -6.18 1.66 -8.18
C LEU A 133 -5.39 2.55 -9.14
N VAL A 134 -5.90 3.76 -9.35
CA VAL A 134 -5.32 4.75 -10.27
C VAL A 134 -4.28 5.57 -9.51
N TYR A 135 -3.13 5.80 -10.14
CA TYR A 135 -2.07 6.64 -9.59
C TYR A 135 -1.54 7.64 -10.61
N THR A 136 -1.01 8.75 -10.09
CA THR A 136 -0.26 9.73 -10.88
C THR A 136 1.16 9.85 -10.35
N THR A 137 2.12 10.17 -11.23
CA THR A 137 3.52 10.34 -10.87
C THR A 137 3.97 11.78 -11.04
N LEU A 138 5.03 12.15 -10.33
CA LEU A 138 5.66 13.48 -10.41
C LEU A 138 6.06 13.87 -11.84
N SER A 139 6.46 12.90 -12.66
CA SER A 139 6.84 13.10 -14.06
C SER A 139 5.65 13.18 -15.02
N GLY A 140 4.42 13.26 -14.51
CA GLY A 140 3.19 13.33 -15.33
C GLY A 140 2.72 11.99 -15.88
N GLY A 141 3.24 10.87 -15.37
CA GLY A 141 2.76 9.54 -15.70
C GLY A 141 1.43 9.24 -15.02
N LEU A 142 0.55 8.51 -15.70
CA LEU A 142 -0.67 7.96 -15.12
C LEU A 142 -0.62 6.44 -15.22
N GLY A 143 -1.11 5.74 -14.20
CA GLY A 143 -1.21 4.29 -14.26
C GLY A 143 -2.38 3.77 -13.45
N ILE A 144 -2.67 2.49 -13.65
CA ILE A 144 -3.72 1.78 -12.94
C ILE A 144 -3.22 0.38 -12.57
N LEU A 145 -3.47 -0.01 -11.32
CA LEU A 145 -3.32 -1.39 -10.86
C LEU A 145 -4.70 -2.03 -10.84
N VAL A 146 -4.83 -3.17 -11.51
CA VAL A 146 -6.11 -3.88 -11.64
C VAL A 146 -6.01 -5.25 -10.96
N PRO A 147 -6.95 -5.58 -10.04
CA PRO A 147 -6.99 -6.92 -9.46
C PRO A 147 -7.37 -7.96 -10.51
N PHE A 148 -6.79 -9.15 -10.42
CA PHE A 148 -7.20 -10.26 -11.28
C PHE A 148 -8.59 -10.76 -10.92
N ALA A 149 -9.42 -11.01 -11.93
CA ALA A 149 -10.76 -11.55 -11.74
C ALA A 149 -10.76 -13.04 -11.38
N SER A 150 -9.73 -13.78 -11.79
CA SER A 150 -9.64 -15.23 -11.58
C SER A 150 -8.20 -15.69 -11.37
N ARG A 151 -8.04 -16.87 -10.75
CA ARG A 151 -6.73 -17.47 -10.53
C ARG A 151 -6.06 -17.86 -11.85
N GLU A 152 -6.84 -18.32 -12.82
CA GLU A 152 -6.37 -18.68 -14.16
C GLU A 152 -5.79 -17.47 -14.88
N SER A 153 -6.43 -16.29 -14.74
CA SER A 153 -5.91 -15.05 -15.30
C SER A 153 -4.59 -14.67 -14.65
N TYR A 154 -4.50 -14.77 -13.32
CA TYR A 154 -3.26 -14.53 -12.59
C TYR A 154 -2.13 -15.47 -13.07
N ASP A 155 -2.39 -16.77 -13.11
CA ASP A 155 -1.38 -17.75 -13.52
C ASP A 155 -0.97 -17.52 -14.99
N PHE A 156 -1.91 -17.22 -15.90
CA PHE A 156 -1.60 -16.89 -17.29
C PHE A 156 -0.64 -15.70 -17.40
N PHE A 157 -0.95 -14.58 -16.74
CA PHE A 157 -0.10 -13.38 -16.80
C PHE A 157 1.24 -13.57 -16.07
N GLN A 158 1.29 -14.39 -15.02
CA GLN A 158 2.53 -14.75 -14.35
C GLN A 158 3.46 -15.56 -15.27
N HIS A 159 2.92 -16.56 -15.99
CA HIS A 159 3.70 -17.34 -16.95
C HIS A 159 4.14 -16.48 -18.14
N LEU A 160 3.25 -15.61 -18.63
CA LEU A 160 3.58 -14.65 -19.68
C LEU A 160 4.73 -13.74 -19.25
N GLU A 161 4.70 -13.20 -18.03
CA GLU A 161 5.77 -12.36 -17.51
C GLU A 161 7.10 -13.14 -17.44
N LEU A 162 7.09 -14.39 -16.98
CA LEU A 162 8.28 -15.23 -16.94
C LEU A 162 8.90 -15.44 -18.33
N HIS A 163 8.08 -15.71 -19.35
CA HIS A 163 8.55 -15.85 -20.73
C HIS A 163 9.08 -14.52 -21.28
N MET A 164 8.37 -13.42 -21.06
CA MET A 164 8.76 -12.09 -21.53
C MET A 164 10.10 -11.64 -20.93
N ARG A 165 10.41 -12.00 -19.68
CA ARG A 165 11.72 -11.70 -19.08
C ARG A 165 12.90 -12.36 -19.80
N THR A 166 12.66 -13.47 -20.49
CA THR A 166 13.70 -14.18 -21.25
C THR A 166 13.78 -13.68 -22.69
N GLU A 167 12.64 -13.45 -23.32
CA GLU A 167 12.55 -13.07 -24.74
C GLU A 167 12.74 -11.56 -24.98
N ASN A 168 12.32 -10.71 -24.04
CA ASN A 168 12.37 -9.25 -24.14
C ASN A 168 13.26 -8.66 -23.03
N ILE A 169 14.57 -8.78 -23.21
CA ILE A 169 15.53 -8.27 -22.24
C ILE A 169 15.43 -6.73 -22.19
N PRO A 170 15.39 -6.13 -20.98
CA PRO A 170 15.33 -4.67 -20.85
C PRO A 170 16.49 -3.98 -21.57
N LEU A 171 16.19 -2.88 -22.28
CA LEU A 171 17.13 -2.19 -23.17
C LEU A 171 18.43 -1.74 -22.49
N VAL A 172 18.37 -1.44 -21.20
CA VAL A 172 19.50 -0.98 -20.40
C VAL A 172 20.21 -2.12 -19.65
N GLY A 173 19.89 -3.38 -19.98
CA GLY A 173 20.52 -4.58 -19.40
C GLY A 173 20.16 -4.84 -17.93
N ARG A 174 19.17 -4.13 -17.39
CA ARG A 174 18.74 -4.29 -16.00
C ARG A 174 17.77 -5.47 -15.88
N ASP A 175 17.99 -6.35 -14.91
CA ASP A 175 17.04 -7.43 -14.64
C ASP A 175 15.67 -6.88 -14.20
N HIS A 176 14.60 -7.38 -14.81
CA HIS A 176 13.23 -6.90 -14.57
C HIS A 176 12.78 -7.17 -13.12
N LEU A 177 13.04 -8.37 -12.58
CA LEU A 177 12.60 -8.72 -11.23
C LEU A 177 13.35 -7.92 -10.17
N HIS A 178 14.65 -7.72 -10.37
CA HIS A 178 15.46 -6.84 -9.54
C HIS A 178 14.91 -5.42 -9.60
N TYR A 179 14.65 -4.88 -10.79
CA TYR A 179 14.07 -3.54 -10.94
C TYR A 179 12.76 -3.41 -10.16
N ARG A 180 11.81 -4.35 -10.29
CA ARG A 180 10.54 -4.31 -9.55
C ARG A 180 10.66 -4.53 -8.05
N SER A 181 11.78 -5.10 -7.61
CA SER A 181 12.10 -5.38 -6.21
C SER A 181 13.12 -4.40 -5.61
N TYR A 182 13.22 -3.17 -6.14
CA TYR A 182 14.36 -2.29 -5.85
C TYR A 182 14.53 -1.94 -4.37
N TYR A 183 13.44 -1.64 -3.67
CA TYR A 183 13.46 -1.33 -2.22
C TYR A 183 12.95 -2.48 -1.36
N TYR A 184 11.86 -3.12 -1.79
CA TYR A 184 11.28 -4.29 -1.14
C TYR A 184 11.04 -5.40 -2.16
N PRO A 185 11.09 -6.67 -1.76
CA PRO A 185 10.78 -7.79 -2.63
C PRO A 185 9.41 -7.62 -3.31
N CYS A 186 9.38 -7.81 -4.62
CA CYS A 186 8.15 -7.76 -5.39
C CYS A 186 7.18 -8.86 -4.91
N LYS A 187 5.99 -8.45 -4.46
CA LYS A 187 4.88 -9.34 -4.10
C LYS A 187 3.69 -8.82 -4.89
N VAL A 188 3.24 -9.51 -5.92
CA VAL A 188 2.25 -8.96 -6.85
C VAL A 188 0.99 -9.81 -6.88
N ILE A 189 -0.15 -9.13 -6.73
CA ILE A 189 -1.50 -9.70 -6.89
C ILE A 189 -2.26 -8.93 -8.01
N SER A 190 -1.61 -8.06 -8.78
CA SER A 190 -2.31 -7.16 -9.73
C SER A 190 -1.48 -6.84 -10.96
N ILE A 191 -2.15 -6.63 -12.10
CA ILE A 191 -1.51 -6.14 -13.33
C ILE A 191 -1.29 -4.64 -13.21
N LEU A 192 -0.10 -4.16 -13.59
CA LEU A 192 0.15 -2.75 -13.83
C LEU A 192 -0.12 -2.39 -15.30
N ILE A 193 -1.00 -1.43 -15.51
CA ILE A 193 -1.21 -0.79 -16.82
C ILE A 193 -0.79 0.68 -16.70
N ARG A 194 0.19 1.10 -17.49
CA ARG A 194 0.67 2.48 -17.48
C ARG A 194 0.20 3.23 -18.73
N LEU A 195 -0.42 4.38 -18.51
CA LEU A 195 -0.89 5.28 -19.57
C LEU A 195 0.05 6.51 -19.62
N ARG A 196 0.77 6.70 -20.73
CA ARG A 196 1.48 7.96 -20.99
C ARG A 196 0.55 8.90 -21.74
N LEU A 197 0.37 10.11 -21.21
CA LEU A 197 -0.50 11.15 -21.79
C LEU A 197 0.04 11.78 -23.10
N ASN A 198 1.28 11.48 -23.51
CA ASN A 198 1.89 12.13 -24.69
C ASN A 198 1.64 11.44 -26.03
N HIS A 199 1.00 10.27 -26.06
CA HIS A 199 0.39 9.65 -27.22
C HIS A 199 -0.47 8.53 -26.64
N VAL A 200 -1.75 8.44 -27.01
CA VAL A 200 -2.67 7.39 -26.53
C VAL A 200 -2.18 6.04 -27.06
N THR A 201 -1.22 5.45 -26.35
CA THR A 201 -0.73 4.10 -26.58
C THR A 201 -0.90 3.39 -25.24
N ARG A 202 -1.89 2.50 -25.20
CA ARG A 202 -2.06 1.57 -24.07
C ARG A 202 -0.88 0.62 -24.09
N TYR A 203 0.15 0.91 -23.31
CA TYR A 203 1.16 -0.06 -22.99
C TYR A 203 0.66 -0.83 -21.76
N ILE A 204 0.21 -2.08 -21.96
CA ILE A 204 0.64 -3.11 -21.01
C ILE A 204 2.16 -2.97 -21.09
N GLU A 205 2.81 -2.48 -20.02
CA GLU A 205 4.22 -2.14 -20.09
C GLU A 205 4.94 -3.27 -20.82
N ARG A 206 5.66 -2.91 -21.89
CA ARG A 206 6.63 -3.83 -22.49
C ARG A 206 7.54 -4.23 -21.33
N PHE A 207 7.25 -5.40 -20.76
CA PHE A 207 7.97 -6.00 -19.65
C PHE A 207 9.44 -6.14 -20.01
#